data_AF-A0A9P0JR26-F1
#
_entry.id   AF-A0A9P0JR26-F1
#
_cell.length_a   1.000
_cell.length_b   1.000
_cell.length_c   1.000
_cell.angle_alpha   90.00
_cell.angle_beta   90.00
_cell.angle_gamma   90.00
#
_symmetry.space_group_name_H-M   'P 1'
#
loop_
_entity.id
_entity.type
_entity.pdbx_description
1 polymer ?
#
loop_
_entity_poly.entity_id
_entity_poly.type
_entity_poly.pdbx_seq_one_letter_code
_entity_poly.pdbx_strand_id
1 'polypeptide(L)'
;MYSGGTWKIWDNEQLGQAEAQVWLTLRQLLLDPECSKRYHLTESRRNQLAKLLPLMRPTLLDQLSPLIELNHWLCRVGVMEQSVPSSGPLLLETVLGLKENILKECGGKWKKIAEKQLPLVFNHDKQLLQEVAKKLSVAYNTELLEKLEVKDQATCAQCGKGAIQRCSKCKKSWYCSRACQVTHWPQHKEECKC
;
A
#
# COMPACT_ATOMS: atom_id res chain seq x y z
N MET A 1 -23.54 -12.01 -28.50
CA MET A 1 -22.38 -11.54 -29.28
C MET A 1 -21.94 -10.17 -28.77
N TYR A 2 -20.69 -9.98 -28.39
CA TYR A 2 -20.18 -8.64 -28.07
C TYR A 2 -19.45 -8.09 -29.30
N SER A 3 -20.03 -7.09 -29.97
CA SER A 3 -19.34 -6.38 -31.05
C SER A 3 -19.48 -4.87 -30.89
N GLY A 4 -18.37 -4.15 -31.09
CA GLY A 4 -18.35 -2.68 -31.07
C GLY A 4 -18.70 -2.02 -29.74
N GLY A 5 -18.47 -2.66 -28.60
CA GLY A 5 -18.80 -2.10 -27.28
C GLY A 5 -20.23 -2.39 -26.80
N THR A 6 -21.02 -3.13 -27.59
CA THR A 6 -22.43 -3.41 -27.29
C THR A 6 -22.74 -4.91 -27.30
N TRP A 7 -23.60 -5.31 -26.36
CA TRP A 7 -24.14 -6.67 -26.26
C TRP A 7 -25.27 -6.87 -27.28
N LYS A 8 -25.07 -7.77 -28.23
CA LYS A 8 -26.11 -8.23 -29.17
C LYS A 8 -26.60 -9.62 -28.76
N ILE A 9 -27.91 -9.84 -28.90
CA ILE A 9 -28.58 -11.11 -28.63
C ILE A 9 -28.16 -12.12 -29.71
N TRP A 10 -27.82 -13.35 -29.33
CA TRP A 10 -27.44 -14.44 -30.24
C TRP A 10 -28.27 -15.69 -29.91
N ASP A 11 -28.69 -16.42 -30.93
CA ASP A 11 -29.62 -17.57 -30.87
C ASP A 11 -28.99 -18.92 -30.42
N ASN A 12 -27.67 -18.98 -30.18
CA ASN A 12 -26.98 -20.14 -29.58
C ASN A 12 -26.73 -19.91 -28.08
N GLU A 13 -26.19 -20.92 -27.36
CA GLU A 13 -25.79 -20.81 -25.94
C GLU A 13 -25.11 -19.46 -25.67
N GLN A 14 -25.82 -18.59 -24.95
CA GLN A 14 -25.33 -17.24 -24.66
C GLN A 14 -24.30 -17.33 -23.55
N LEU A 15 -23.07 -16.89 -23.84
CA LEU A 15 -22.07 -16.72 -22.80
C LEU A 15 -22.61 -15.76 -21.73
N GLY A 16 -22.49 -16.14 -20.47
CA GLY A 16 -22.93 -15.30 -19.37
C GLY A 16 -22.18 -13.97 -19.39
N GLN A 17 -22.90 -12.85 -19.22
CA GLN A 17 -22.31 -11.50 -19.24
C GLN A 17 -21.15 -11.36 -18.23
N ALA A 18 -21.28 -11.96 -17.04
CA ALA A 18 -20.25 -11.97 -16.02
C ALA A 18 -19.00 -12.73 -16.47
N GLU A 19 -19.16 -13.92 -17.07
CA GLU A 19 -18.04 -14.72 -17.60
C GLU A 19 -17.28 -13.93 -18.66
N ALA A 20 -18.00 -13.30 -19.59
CA ALA A 20 -17.38 -12.49 -20.62
C ALA A 20 -16.63 -11.26 -20.09
N GLN A 21 -17.18 -10.57 -19.10
CA GLN A 21 -16.53 -9.43 -18.45
C GLN A 21 -15.23 -9.84 -17.76
N VAL A 22 -15.20 -11.02 -17.12
CA VAL A 22 -13.96 -11.56 -16.53
C VAL A 22 -12.90 -11.75 -17.61
N TRP A 23 -13.26 -12.38 -18.73
CA TRP A 23 -12.30 -12.61 -19.82
C TRP A 23 -11.79 -11.32 -20.46
N LEU A 24 -12.67 -10.34 -20.69
CA LEU A 24 -12.26 -9.04 -21.23
C LEU A 24 -11.37 -8.26 -20.26
N THR A 25 -11.62 -8.38 -18.96
CA THR A 25 -10.78 -7.76 -17.92
C THR A 25 -9.40 -8.42 -17.86
N LEU A 26 -9.36 -9.76 -17.91
CA LEU A 26 -8.10 -10.51 -17.97
C LEU A 26 -7.30 -10.13 -19.23
N ARG A 27 -7.97 -10.03 -20.38
CA ARG A 27 -7.36 -9.54 -21.62
C ARG A 27 -6.73 -8.16 -21.42
N GLN A 28 -7.51 -7.20 -20.91
CA GLN A 28 -7.05 -5.82 -20.74
C GLN A 28 -5.85 -5.72 -19.80
N LEU A 29 -5.86 -6.48 -18.69
CA LEU A 29 -4.81 -6.41 -17.69
C LEU A 29 -3.53 -7.14 -18.10
N LEU A 30 -3.64 -8.28 -18.80
CA LEU A 30 -2.48 -9.11 -19.17
C LEU A 30 -1.79 -8.63 -20.46
N LEU A 31 -2.52 -8.00 -21.37
CA LEU A 31 -1.98 -7.44 -22.62
C LEU A 31 -1.54 -5.98 -22.48
N ASP A 32 -1.72 -5.34 -21.31
CA ASP A 32 -1.22 -3.99 -21.06
C ASP A 32 0.31 -3.98 -20.93
N PRO A 33 1.03 -3.20 -21.77
CA PRO A 33 2.49 -3.09 -21.71
C PRO A 33 3.01 -2.56 -20.36
N GLU A 34 2.24 -1.76 -19.62
CA GLU A 34 2.62 -1.28 -18.28
C GLU A 34 2.54 -2.40 -17.23
N CYS A 35 1.62 -3.34 -17.41
CA CYS A 35 1.49 -4.51 -16.53
C CYS A 35 2.75 -5.38 -16.63
N SER A 36 3.27 -5.62 -17.84
CA SER A 36 4.50 -6.40 -18.02
C SER A 36 5.74 -5.80 -17.33
N LYS A 37 5.77 -4.48 -17.09
CA LYS A 37 6.88 -3.82 -16.40
C LYS A 37 6.87 -4.03 -14.89
N ARG A 38 5.68 -4.17 -14.30
CA ARG A 38 5.48 -4.31 -12.84
C ARG A 38 5.16 -5.73 -12.40
N TYR A 39 4.60 -6.54 -13.30
CA TYR A 39 4.20 -7.91 -13.06
C TYR A 39 5.19 -8.89 -13.69
N HIS A 40 6.16 -9.34 -12.88
CA HIS A 40 7.12 -10.34 -13.33
C HIS A 40 6.45 -11.72 -13.48
N LEU A 41 6.51 -12.29 -14.70
CA LEU A 41 5.99 -13.61 -15.03
C LEU A 41 6.95 -14.72 -14.56
N THR A 42 6.85 -15.11 -13.29
CA THR A 42 7.56 -16.28 -12.75
C THR A 42 7.00 -17.59 -13.32
N GLU A 43 7.76 -18.68 -13.22
CA GLU A 43 7.33 -20.02 -13.69
C GLU A 43 5.99 -20.45 -13.09
N SER A 44 5.85 -20.31 -11.77
CA SER A 44 4.60 -20.63 -11.06
C SER A 44 3.41 -19.81 -11.60
N ARG A 45 3.60 -18.51 -11.86
CA ARG A 45 2.54 -17.64 -12.42
C ARG A 45 2.18 -18.04 -13.84
N ARG A 46 3.16 -18.36 -14.69
CA ARG A 46 2.92 -18.85 -16.05
C ARG A 46 2.16 -20.17 -16.05
N ASN A 47 2.52 -21.10 -15.15
CA ASN A 47 1.81 -22.37 -15.01
C ASN A 47 0.36 -22.18 -14.56
N GLN A 48 0.04 -21.17 -13.76
CA GLN A 48 -1.35 -20.82 -13.45
C GLN A 48 -2.07 -20.19 -14.64
N LEU A 49 -1.42 -19.30 -15.39
CA LEU A 49 -1.99 -18.70 -16.59
C LEU A 49 -2.23 -19.73 -17.70
N ALA A 50 -1.37 -20.74 -17.83
CA ALA A 50 -1.54 -21.82 -18.79
C ALA A 50 -2.83 -22.64 -18.56
N LYS A 51 -3.33 -22.69 -17.32
CA LYS A 51 -4.63 -23.34 -17.01
C LYS A 51 -5.83 -22.59 -17.60
N LEU A 52 -5.67 -21.33 -18.00
CA LEU A 52 -6.71 -20.57 -18.69
C LEU A 52 -6.87 -21.01 -20.16
N LEU A 53 -5.82 -21.61 -20.75
CA LEU A 53 -5.85 -22.08 -22.13
C LEU A 53 -6.97 -23.10 -22.41
N PRO A 54 -7.12 -24.20 -21.64
CA PRO A 54 -8.20 -25.15 -21.83
C PRO A 54 -9.60 -24.58 -21.51
N LEU A 55 -9.69 -23.47 -20.76
CA LEU A 55 -10.96 -22.82 -20.43
C LEU A 55 -11.47 -21.93 -21.58
N MET A 56 -10.61 -21.54 -22.53
CA MET A 56 -10.99 -20.79 -23.72
C MET A 56 -11.58 -21.70 -24.80
N ARG A 57 -12.86 -22.07 -24.61
CA ARG A 57 -13.63 -22.88 -25.55
C ARG A 57 -13.78 -22.19 -26.92
N PRO A 58 -13.88 -22.92 -28.04
CA PRO A 58 -14.07 -22.34 -29.38
C PRO A 58 -15.29 -21.40 -29.46
N THR A 59 -16.38 -21.76 -28.80
CA THR A 59 -17.60 -20.95 -28.70
C THR A 59 -17.37 -19.59 -28.04
N LEU A 60 -16.45 -19.52 -27.07
CA LEU A 60 -16.08 -18.28 -26.39
C LEU A 60 -15.26 -17.35 -27.31
N LEU A 61 -14.36 -17.92 -28.13
CA LEU A 61 -13.56 -17.18 -29.11
C LEU A 61 -14.40 -16.68 -30.28
N ASP A 62 -15.37 -17.48 -30.73
CA ASP A 62 -16.34 -17.08 -31.75
C ASP A 62 -17.26 -15.95 -31.26
N GLN A 63 -17.65 -15.99 -29.97
CA GLN A 63 -18.52 -14.98 -29.37
C GLN A 63 -17.82 -13.69 -28.94
N LEU A 64 -16.52 -13.76 -28.67
CA LEU A 64 -15.66 -12.68 -28.20
C LEU A 64 -14.33 -12.67 -28.97
N SER A 65 -14.39 -12.30 -30.25
CA SER A 65 -13.22 -12.20 -31.14
C SER A 65 -12.00 -11.45 -30.56
N PRO A 66 -12.15 -10.41 -29.70
CA PRO A 66 -11.00 -9.76 -29.05
C PRO A 66 -10.14 -10.69 -28.18
N LEU A 67 -10.66 -11.85 -27.75
CA LEU A 67 -9.94 -12.81 -26.90
C LEU A 67 -8.96 -13.70 -27.68
N ILE A 68 -9.00 -13.68 -29.02
CA ILE A 68 -8.02 -14.41 -29.86
C ILE A 68 -6.59 -13.93 -29.53
N GLU A 69 -6.42 -12.64 -29.29
CA GLU A 69 -5.13 -12.06 -28.91
C GLU A 69 -4.64 -12.56 -27.55
N LEU A 70 -5.55 -12.70 -26.57
CA LEU A 70 -5.24 -13.29 -25.27
C LEU A 70 -4.83 -14.76 -25.41
N ASN A 71 -5.49 -15.51 -26.30
CA ASN A 71 -5.14 -16.90 -26.58
C ASN A 71 -3.72 -17.03 -27.16
N HIS A 72 -3.41 -16.26 -28.20
CA HIS A 72 -2.06 -16.23 -28.76
C HIS A 72 -1.01 -15.80 -27.74
N TRP A 73 -1.33 -14.84 -26.87
CA TRP A 73 -0.44 -14.44 -25.79
C TRP A 73 -0.20 -15.55 -24.78
N LEU A 74 -1.25 -16.25 -24.32
CA LEU A 74 -1.13 -17.37 -23.39
C LEU A 74 -0.33 -18.54 -24.00
N CYS A 75 -0.52 -18.84 -25.29
CA CYS A 75 0.29 -19.83 -26.01
C CYS A 75 1.77 -19.43 -26.03
N ARG A 76 2.10 -18.17 -26.34
CA ARG A 76 3.48 -17.67 -26.32
C ARG A 76 4.09 -17.77 -24.93
N VAL A 77 3.38 -17.33 -23.90
CA VAL A 77 3.85 -17.38 -22.50
C VAL A 77 4.12 -18.82 -22.03
N GLY A 78 3.36 -19.80 -22.53
CA GLY A 78 3.59 -21.21 -22.25
C GLY A 78 4.87 -21.80 -22.88
N VAL A 79 5.38 -21.19 -23.96
CA VAL A 79 6.56 -21.64 -24.70
C VAL A 79 7.81 -20.79 -24.40
N MET A 80 7.64 -19.60 -23.82
CA MET A 80 8.75 -18.72 -23.44
C MET A 80 9.64 -19.37 -22.36
N GLU A 81 10.85 -19.76 -22.75
CA GLU A 81 11.94 -20.06 -21.81
C GLU A 81 12.30 -18.78 -21.03
N GLN A 82 12.52 -18.91 -19.73
CA GLN A 82 12.97 -17.77 -18.91
C GLN A 82 14.33 -17.31 -19.40
N SER A 83 14.42 -16.09 -19.92
CA SER A 83 15.65 -15.33 -19.77
C SER A 83 15.84 -15.06 -18.28
N VAL A 84 17.02 -15.41 -17.76
CA VAL A 84 17.49 -15.11 -16.39
C VAL A 84 16.95 -13.76 -15.89
N PRO A 85 16.47 -13.68 -14.64
CA PRO A 85 15.97 -12.42 -14.11
C PRO A 85 17.11 -11.40 -14.21
N SER A 86 16.91 -10.34 -15.00
CA SER A 86 17.73 -9.15 -14.90
C SER A 86 17.75 -8.77 -13.43
N SER A 87 18.94 -8.66 -12.83
CA SER A 87 19.13 -8.32 -11.41
C SER A 87 18.00 -7.41 -10.95
N GLY A 88 17.12 -7.93 -10.10
CA GLY A 88 16.03 -7.16 -9.55
C GLY A 88 16.60 -5.90 -8.88
N PRO A 89 15.80 -4.83 -8.75
CA PRO A 89 16.25 -3.65 -8.04
C PRO A 89 16.79 -4.08 -6.67
N LEU A 90 18.01 -3.66 -6.35
CA LEU A 90 18.66 -3.96 -5.08
C LEU A 90 17.74 -3.48 -3.95
N LEU A 91 17.11 -4.44 -3.26
CA LEU A 91 16.21 -4.14 -2.15
C LEU A 91 17.05 -3.90 -0.90
N LEU A 92 17.39 -2.64 -0.64
CA LEU A 92 18.05 -2.24 0.58
C LEU A 92 16.99 -1.98 1.65
N GLU A 93 16.63 -2.99 2.43
CA GLU A 93 15.72 -2.83 3.57
C GLU A 93 16.50 -2.43 4.82
N THR A 94 16.10 -1.34 5.46
CA THR A 94 16.62 -0.98 6.78
C THR A 94 16.03 -1.92 7.82
N VAL A 95 16.80 -2.90 8.27
CA VAL A 95 16.41 -3.75 9.40
C VAL A 95 16.43 -2.89 10.66
N LEU A 96 15.26 -2.45 11.11
CA LEU A 96 15.10 -1.77 12.39
C LEU A 96 15.35 -2.82 13.50
N GLY A 97 16.49 -2.71 14.20
CA GLY A 97 16.85 -3.56 15.33
C GLY A 97 15.93 -3.44 16.56
N LEU A 98 14.75 -2.84 16.40
CA LEU A 98 13.73 -2.68 17.43
C LEU A 98 13.36 -4.03 18.04
N LYS A 99 13.17 -5.06 17.21
CA LYS A 99 12.84 -6.41 17.68
C LYS A 99 13.97 -6.98 18.54
N GLU A 100 15.21 -6.94 18.05
CA GLU A 100 16.37 -7.43 18.79
C GLU A 100 16.57 -6.68 20.11
N ASN A 101 16.37 -5.36 20.12
CA ASN A 101 16.49 -4.54 21.31
C ASN A 101 15.39 -4.86 22.33
N ILE A 102 14.12 -4.98 21.90
CA ILE A 102 13.01 -5.40 22.77
C ILE A 102 13.30 -6.80 23.34
N LEU A 103 13.76 -7.75 22.52
CA LEU A 103 14.09 -9.10 22.99
C LEU A 103 15.24 -9.11 24.00
N LYS A 104 16.25 -8.25 23.82
CA LYS A 104 17.35 -8.09 24.79
C LYS A 104 16.88 -7.43 26.09
N GLU A 105 16.12 -6.35 26.02
CA GLU A 105 15.68 -5.58 27.19
C GLU A 105 14.61 -6.31 28.03
N CYS A 106 13.69 -6.99 27.35
CA CYS A 106 12.59 -7.76 27.94
C CYS A 106 12.97 -9.21 28.23
N GLY A 107 14.14 -9.66 27.79
CA GLY A 107 14.70 -10.97 28.10
C GLY A 107 14.64 -11.27 29.60
N GLY A 108 13.94 -12.34 29.97
CA GLY A 108 13.75 -12.76 31.37
C GLY A 108 12.75 -11.94 32.20
N LYS A 109 12.17 -10.85 31.67
CA LYS A 109 11.18 -10.01 32.38
C LYS A 109 9.74 -10.23 31.93
N TRP A 110 9.51 -11.08 30.93
CA TRP A 110 8.19 -11.35 30.33
C TRP A 110 7.12 -11.70 31.37
N LYS A 111 7.45 -12.53 32.35
CA LYS A 111 6.51 -12.92 33.41
C LYS A 111 6.06 -11.73 34.26
N LYS A 112 7.00 -10.87 34.68
CA LYS A 112 6.71 -9.64 35.44
C LYS A 112 5.91 -8.62 34.63
N ILE A 113 6.15 -8.55 33.33
CA ILE A 113 5.38 -7.69 32.42
C ILE A 113 3.95 -8.23 32.30
N ALA A 114 3.79 -9.53 32.07
CA ALA A 114 2.49 -10.18 31.98
C ALA A 114 1.66 -10.00 33.26
N GLU A 115 2.26 -10.20 34.44
CA GLU A 115 1.61 -9.98 35.74
C GLU A 115 1.10 -8.54 35.91
N LYS A 116 1.86 -7.54 35.43
CA LYS A 116 1.45 -6.12 35.45
C LYS A 116 0.36 -5.80 34.43
N GLN A 117 0.33 -6.48 33.29
CA GLN A 117 -0.64 -6.24 32.21
C GLN A 117 -1.94 -7.00 32.42
N LEU A 118 -1.92 -8.11 33.16
CA LEU A 118 -3.09 -8.95 33.45
C LEU A 118 -4.32 -8.15 33.93
N PRO A 119 -4.22 -7.25 34.93
CA PRO A 119 -5.38 -6.48 35.42
C PRO A 119 -5.83 -5.36 34.46
N LEU A 120 -5.01 -4.98 33.48
CA LEU A 120 -5.35 -3.96 32.47
C LEU A 120 -6.00 -4.59 31.23
N VAL A 121 -5.55 -5.78 30.84
CA VAL A 121 -6.00 -6.49 29.64
C VAL A 121 -7.25 -7.33 29.90
N PHE A 122 -7.33 -7.98 31.08
CA PHE A 122 -8.47 -8.85 31.44
C PHE A 122 -9.44 -8.17 32.42
N ASN A 123 -9.60 -6.84 32.30
CA ASN A 123 -10.58 -6.11 33.08
C ASN A 123 -11.96 -6.13 32.39
N HIS A 124 -13.03 -6.21 33.18
CA HIS A 124 -14.42 -6.17 32.71
C HIS A 124 -15.09 -4.80 32.96
N ASP A 125 -14.36 -3.87 33.58
CA ASP A 125 -14.81 -2.50 33.78
C ASP A 125 -14.73 -1.69 32.49
N LYS A 126 -15.92 -1.30 32.00
CA LYS A 126 -16.09 -0.54 30.76
C LYS A 126 -15.41 0.83 30.79
N GLN A 127 -15.34 1.49 31.96
CA GLN A 127 -14.71 2.81 32.06
C GLN A 127 -13.19 2.72 31.90
N LEU A 128 -12.57 1.78 32.61
CA LEU A 128 -11.12 1.56 32.55
C LEU A 128 -10.69 1.08 31.15
N LEU A 129 -11.45 0.18 30.53
CA LEU A 129 -11.22 -0.24 29.15
C LEU A 129 -11.29 0.94 28.17
N GLN A 130 -12.27 1.83 28.33
CA GLN A 130 -12.42 3.01 27.48
C GLN A 130 -11.26 4.00 27.67
N GLU A 131 -10.76 4.17 28.89
CA GLU A 131 -9.58 5.00 29.16
C GLU A 131 -8.30 4.42 28.56
N VAL A 132 -8.07 3.11 28.70
CA VAL A 132 -6.92 2.42 28.11
C VAL A 132 -6.98 2.51 26.59
N ALA A 133 -8.14 2.27 25.99
CA ALA A 133 -8.34 2.41 24.54
C ALA A 133 -8.10 3.84 24.04
N LYS A 134 -8.56 4.87 24.77
CA LYS A 134 -8.26 6.28 24.47
C LYS A 134 -6.77 6.56 24.51
N LYS A 135 -6.06 6.11 25.56
CA LYS A 135 -4.60 6.30 25.70
C LYS A 135 -3.84 5.64 24.54
N LEU A 136 -4.20 4.42 24.17
CA LEU A 136 -3.61 3.72 23.03
C LEU A 136 -3.91 4.45 21.71
N SER A 137 -5.15 4.86 21.49
CA SER A 137 -5.55 5.62 20.30
C SER A 137 -4.77 6.93 20.16
N VAL A 138 -4.51 7.64 21.26
CA VAL A 138 -3.68 8.85 21.27
C VAL A 138 -2.21 8.54 20.98
N ALA A 139 -1.66 7.47 21.56
CA ALA A 139 -0.27 7.06 21.36
C ALA A 139 0.02 6.62 19.92
N TYR A 140 -0.95 5.99 19.26
CA TYR A 140 -0.86 5.56 17.86
C TYR A 140 -1.55 6.51 16.88
N ASN A 141 -1.90 7.73 17.31
CA ASN A 141 -2.46 8.71 16.40
C ASN A 141 -1.41 9.05 15.33
N THR A 142 -1.78 8.94 14.06
CA THR A 142 -0.93 9.20 12.90
C THR A 142 -0.28 10.58 12.95
N GLU A 143 -0.95 11.57 13.54
CA GLU A 143 -0.38 12.91 13.74
C GLU A 143 0.79 12.93 14.74
N LEU A 144 0.82 12.02 15.72
CA LEU A 144 1.95 11.88 16.65
C LEU A 144 3.11 11.13 15.99
N LEU A 145 2.82 10.12 15.17
CA LEU A 145 3.82 9.40 14.39
C LEU A 145 4.49 10.34 13.37
N GLU A 146 3.73 11.17 12.64
CA GLU A 146 4.26 12.22 11.77
C GLU A 146 5.13 13.23 12.54
N LYS A 147 4.78 13.57 13.78
CA LYS A 147 5.60 14.46 14.63
C LYS A 147 6.90 13.80 15.10
N LEU A 148 6.96 12.47 15.17
CA LEU A 148 8.17 11.72 15.50
C LEU A 148 9.07 11.53 14.28
N GLU A 149 8.50 11.36 13.08
CA GLU A 149 9.25 11.27 11.82
C GLU A 149 9.98 12.56 11.46
N VAL A 150 9.52 13.71 11.94
CA VAL A 150 10.12 15.03 11.63
C VAL A 150 11.21 15.45 12.62
N LYS A 151 11.51 14.64 13.64
CA LYS A 151 12.34 15.08 14.78
C LYS A 151 13.78 15.45 14.47
N ASP A 152 14.34 15.08 13.32
CA ASP A 152 15.79 15.27 13.11
C ASP A 152 16.21 16.48 12.27
N GLN A 153 15.32 17.31 11.70
CA GLN A 153 15.80 18.38 10.79
C GLN A 153 15.15 19.76 10.87
N ALA A 154 14.07 19.96 11.63
CA ALA A 154 13.45 21.27 11.70
C ALA A 154 14.11 22.16 12.79
N THR A 155 14.77 23.24 12.36
CA THR A 155 15.28 24.29 13.26
C THR A 155 14.31 25.46 13.35
N CYS A 156 14.26 26.10 14.52
CA CYS A 156 13.43 27.27 14.74
C CYS A 156 13.96 28.46 13.94
N ALA A 157 13.13 29.05 13.09
CA ALA A 157 13.51 30.19 12.25
C ALA A 157 13.97 31.42 13.08
N GLN A 158 13.56 31.53 14.35
CA GLN A 158 13.93 32.64 15.22
C GLN A 158 15.20 32.39 16.05
N CYS A 159 15.35 31.20 16.63
CA CYS A 159 16.37 30.94 17.65
C CYS A 159 17.27 29.73 17.36
N GLY A 160 17.09 29.06 16.22
CA GLY A 160 17.93 27.94 15.76
C GLY A 160 17.76 26.63 16.54
N LYS A 161 17.11 26.63 17.71
CA LYS A 161 16.82 25.42 18.50
C LYS A 161 15.86 24.49 17.75
N GLY A 162 15.82 23.21 18.12
CA GLY A 162 14.87 22.23 17.56
C GLY A 162 13.43 22.74 17.58
N ALA A 163 12.76 22.66 16.44
CA ALA A 163 11.39 23.12 16.27
C ALA A 163 10.41 21.96 16.31
N ILE A 164 9.30 22.18 17.00
CA ILE A 164 8.23 21.19 17.20
C ILE A 164 6.91 21.61 16.56
N GLN A 165 6.80 22.87 16.16
CA GLN A 165 5.58 23.46 15.61
C GLN A 165 5.89 24.15 14.28
N ARG A 166 4.97 24.07 13.33
CA ARG A 166 5.04 24.79 12.05
C ARG A 166 3.92 25.80 11.95
N CYS A 167 4.11 26.84 11.15
CA CYS A 167 3.07 27.83 10.88
C CYS A 167 1.79 27.13 10.40
N SER A 168 0.67 27.33 11.09
CA SER A 168 -0.60 26.66 10.75
C SER A 168 -1.14 27.04 9.38
N LYS A 169 -0.80 28.25 8.90
CA LYS A 169 -1.27 28.77 7.60
C LYS A 169 -0.50 28.18 6.42
N CYS A 170 0.81 28.40 6.35
CA CYS A 170 1.62 27.97 5.20
C CYS A 170 2.32 26.62 5.40
N LYS A 171 2.42 26.12 6.64
CA LYS A 171 3.16 24.89 7.02
C LYS A 171 4.64 24.85 6.60
N LYS A 172 5.22 25.96 6.11
CA LYS A 172 6.60 26.06 5.59
C LYS A 172 7.63 26.42 6.67
N SER A 173 7.32 27.33 7.59
CA SER A 173 8.27 27.78 8.62
C SER A 173 8.03 27.08 9.95
N TRP A 174 9.14 26.76 10.65
CA TRP A 174 9.18 25.99 11.89
C TRP A 174 9.62 26.82 13.09
N TYR A 175 9.05 26.53 14.25
CA TYR A 175 9.25 27.24 15.51
C TYR A 175 9.29 26.29 16.71
N CYS A 176 10.14 26.61 17.70
CA CYS A 176 10.18 25.88 18.96
C CYS A 176 9.02 26.24 19.90
N SER A 177 8.44 27.44 19.75
CA SER A 177 7.32 27.92 20.56
C SER A 177 6.54 29.01 19.85
N ARG A 178 5.31 29.25 20.32
CA ARG A 178 4.46 30.36 19.84
C ARG A 178 5.13 31.72 20.01
N ALA A 179 5.91 31.92 21.06
CA ALA A 179 6.65 33.17 21.29
C ALA A 179 7.63 33.44 20.13
N CYS A 180 8.42 32.43 19.74
CA CYS A 180 9.35 32.55 18.60
C CYS A 180 8.62 32.82 17.29
N GLN A 181 7.43 32.23 17.09
CA GLN A 181 6.61 32.51 15.91
C GLN A 181 6.12 33.96 15.85
N VAL A 182 5.71 34.53 16.99
CA VAL A 182 5.24 35.92 17.05
C VAL A 182 6.40 36.90 16.85
N THR A 183 7.58 36.63 17.43
CA THR A 183 8.77 37.46 17.23
C THR A 183 9.24 37.47 15.77
N HIS A 184 9.22 36.32 15.10
CA HIS A 184 9.60 36.21 13.69
C HIS A 184 8.48 36.64 12.72
N TRP A 185 7.25 36.89 13.22
CA TRP A 185 6.09 37.18 12.38
C TRP A 185 6.27 38.36 11.41
N PRO A 186 6.91 39.49 11.79
CA PRO A 186 7.11 40.61 10.87
C PRO A 186 7.88 40.21 9.61
N GLN A 187 8.88 39.34 9.73
CA GLN A 187 9.69 38.83 8.62
C GLN A 187 8.94 37.72 7.86
N HIS A 188 8.30 36.80 8.59
CA HIS A 188 7.59 35.67 8.00
C HIS A 188 6.32 36.07 7.22
N LYS A 189 5.65 37.17 7.59
CA LYS A 189 4.35 37.56 7.04
C LYS A 189 4.36 37.71 5.52
N GLU A 190 5.46 38.21 4.95
CA GLU A 190 5.60 38.44 3.50
C GLU A 190 5.71 37.13 2.71
N GLU A 191 6.34 36.12 3.30
CA GLU A 191 6.54 34.79 2.70
C GLU A 191 5.39 33.81 3.04
N CYS A 192 4.50 34.17 3.97
CA CYS A 192 3.43 33.32 4.46
C CYS A 192 2.24 33.22 3.48
N LYS A 193 2.43 32.41 2.42
CA LYS A 193 1.40 32.06 1.42
C LYS A 193 0.84 30.66 1.65
N CYS A 194 -0.47 30.49 1.45
CA CYS A 194 -1.14 29.18 1.50
C CYS A 194 -0.66 28.26 0.38
#